data_AF-A0A3P7LTS2-F1
#
_entry.id   AF-A0A3P7LTS2-F1
#
_cell.length_a   1.000
_cell.length_b   1.000
_cell.length_c   1.000
_cell.angle_alpha   90.00
_cell.angle_beta   90.00
_cell.angle_gamma   90.00
#
_symmetry.space_group_name_H-M   'P 1'
#
loop_
_entity.id
_entity.type
_entity.pdbx_description
1 polymer ?
#
loop_
_entity_poly.entity_id
_entity_poly.type
_entity_poly.pdbx_seq_one_letter_code
_entity_poly.pdbx_strand_id
1 'polypeptide(L)'
;MAGCLLLADDNRFLFCYLLPTVYSVFAHELTNNTDFIRLIVSKIDPSQANYLVCEILRGHLNFFHRSNITDVLKASLEWTSMEQFFFWQLVNAHELPTRNFLPLISLVNDQKHPEACLHLLLLLQLEK
;
A
#
# COMPACT_ATOMS: atom_id res chain seq x y z
N MET A 1 8.32 -16.35 -0.54
CA MET A 1 8.77 -15.05 0.00
C MET A 1 10.27 -14.79 -0.20
N ALA A 2 11.18 -15.73 0.13
CA ALA A 2 12.64 -15.52 0.00
C ALA A 2 13.12 -15.12 -1.42
N GLY A 3 12.54 -15.68 -2.48
CA GLY A 3 12.91 -15.30 -3.86
C GLY A 3 12.53 -13.86 -4.25
N CYS A 4 11.42 -13.34 -3.72
CA CYS A 4 11.02 -11.95 -3.93
C CYS A 4 11.93 -10.97 -3.19
N LEU A 5 12.42 -11.36 -2.00
CA LEU A 5 13.37 -10.55 -1.24
C LEU A 5 14.70 -10.40 -1.98
N LEU A 6 15.26 -11.51 -2.48
CA LEU A 6 16.49 -11.50 -3.27
C LEU A 6 16.35 -10.63 -4.53
N LEU A 7 15.25 -10.78 -5.28
CA LEU A 7 15.00 -9.96 -6.46
C LEU A 7 14.80 -8.47 -6.14
N ALA A 8 14.16 -8.15 -5.02
CA ALA A 8 13.98 -6.76 -4.58
C ALA A 8 15.31 -6.09 -4.21
N ASP A 9 16.29 -6.85 -3.73
CA ASP A 9 17.64 -6.35 -3.45
C ASP A 9 18.51 -6.24 -4.72
N ASP A 10 18.39 -7.21 -5.65
CA ASP A 10 19.21 -7.27 -6.86
C ASP A 10 18.72 -6.34 -7.98
N ASN A 11 17.42 -6.33 -8.27
CA ASN A 11 16.84 -5.54 -9.36
C ASN A 11 15.41 -5.06 -9.02
N ARG A 12 15.34 -3.92 -8.34
CA ARG A 12 14.09 -3.26 -7.92
C ARG A 12 13.10 -3.01 -9.06
N PHE A 13 13.60 -2.67 -10.26
CA PHE A 13 12.74 -2.41 -11.41
C PHE A 13 12.06 -3.70 -11.87
N LEU A 14 12.84 -4.77 -12.04
CA LEU A 14 12.30 -6.07 -12.42
C LEU A 14 11.32 -6.60 -11.35
N PHE A 15 11.66 -6.42 -10.07
CA PHE A 15 10.76 -6.76 -8.97
C PHE A 15 9.38 -6.08 -9.11
N CYS A 16 9.36 -4.75 -9.30
CA CYS A 16 8.10 -4.01 -9.48
C CYS A 16 7.35 -4.43 -10.74
N TYR A 17 8.06 -4.61 -11.85
CA TYR A 17 7.48 -5.02 -13.13
C TYR A 17 6.80 -6.39 -13.07
N LEU A 18 7.30 -7.29 -12.22
CA LEU A 18 6.73 -8.63 -12.05
C LEU A 18 5.56 -8.67 -11.07
N LEU A 19 5.33 -7.62 -10.25
CA LEU A 19 4.27 -7.63 -9.23
C LEU A 19 2.87 -7.93 -9.79
N PRO A 20 2.41 -7.35 -10.92
CA PRO A 20 1.11 -7.72 -11.50
C PRO A 20 0.99 -9.22 -11.76
N THR A 21 2.01 -9.83 -12.36
CA THR A 21 2.05 -11.28 -12.63
C THR A 21 2.06 -12.08 -11.34
N VAL A 22 2.89 -11.70 -10.37
CA VAL A 22 2.97 -12.37 -9.05
C VAL A 22 1.61 -12.33 -8.35
N TYR A 23 0.95 -11.17 -8.30
CA TYR A 23 -0.38 -11.05 -7.71
C TYR A 23 -1.45 -11.82 -8.49
N SER A 24 -1.35 -11.91 -9.82
CA SER A 24 -2.31 -12.71 -10.61
C SER A 24 -2.28 -14.21 -10.26
N VAL A 25 -1.11 -14.73 -9.89
CA VAL A 25 -0.93 -16.16 -9.54
C VAL A 25 -1.15 -16.41 -8.05
N PHE A 26 -0.69 -15.49 -7.18
CA PHE A 26 -0.65 -15.68 -5.73
C PHE A 26 -1.59 -14.75 -4.96
N ALA A 27 -2.63 -14.20 -5.60
CA ALA A 27 -3.57 -13.25 -4.97
C ALA A 27 -4.06 -13.72 -3.60
N HIS A 28 -4.43 -15.00 -3.48
CA HIS A 28 -4.95 -15.58 -2.24
C HIS A 28 -3.97 -15.45 -1.05
N GLU A 29 -2.66 -15.52 -1.29
CA GLU A 29 -1.64 -15.47 -0.24
C GLU A 29 -1.11 -14.04 0.01
N LEU A 30 -1.21 -13.17 -0.99
CA LEU A 30 -0.55 -11.86 -1.00
C LEU A 30 -1.52 -10.69 -0.77
N THR A 31 -2.80 -10.83 -1.11
CA THR A 31 -3.78 -9.77 -0.85
C THR A 31 -3.88 -9.49 0.64
N ASN A 32 -3.81 -8.21 1.02
CA ASN A 32 -3.72 -7.74 2.41
C ASN A 32 -2.53 -8.29 3.22
N ASN A 33 -1.52 -8.88 2.58
CA ASN A 33 -0.34 -9.36 3.28
C ASN A 33 0.55 -8.17 3.68
N THR A 34 0.44 -7.76 4.95
CA THR A 34 1.13 -6.62 5.52
C THR A 34 2.64 -6.67 5.31
N ASP A 35 3.28 -7.83 5.55
CA ASP A 35 4.73 -7.97 5.44
C ASP A 35 5.19 -7.82 3.99
N PHE A 36 4.45 -8.40 3.05
CA PHE A 36 4.78 -8.31 1.64
C PHE A 36 4.55 -6.90 1.08
N ILE A 37 3.47 -6.23 1.50
CA ILE A 37 3.21 -4.83 1.12
C ILE A 37 4.30 -3.93 1.69
N ARG A 38 4.68 -4.11 2.97
CA ARG A 38 5.80 -3.39 3.58
C ARG A 38 7.09 -3.62 2.81
N LEU A 39 7.40 -4.86 2.44
CA LEU A 39 8.58 -5.18 1.62
C LEU A 39 8.58 -4.36 0.34
N ILE A 40 7.45 -4.27 -0.37
CA ILE A 40 7.34 -3.47 -1.59
C ILE A 40 7.61 -1.99 -1.28
N VAL A 41 6.87 -1.37 -0.36
CA VAL A 41 7.01 0.07 -0.10
C VAL A 41 8.37 0.45 0.51
N SER A 42 9.07 -0.49 1.13
CA SER A 42 10.43 -0.29 1.65
C SER A 42 11.51 -0.32 0.56
N LYS A 43 11.21 -0.86 -0.62
CA LYS A 43 12.18 -1.08 -1.70
C LYS A 43 11.96 -0.17 -2.89
N ILE A 44 10.75 0.33 -3.09
CA ILE A 44 10.44 1.16 -4.26
C ILE A 44 10.93 2.60 -4.15
N ASP A 45 11.07 3.24 -5.30
CA ASP A 45 11.26 4.69 -5.45
C ASP A 45 10.00 5.36 -6.05
N PRO A 46 9.96 6.71 -6.17
CA PRO A 46 8.79 7.40 -6.69
C PRO A 46 8.38 7.01 -8.12
N SER A 47 9.35 6.67 -8.98
CA SER A 47 9.06 6.25 -10.36
C SER A 47 8.36 4.88 -10.39
N GLN A 48 8.81 3.98 -9.52
CA GLN A 48 8.24 2.65 -9.35
C GLN A 48 6.87 2.71 -8.67
N ALA A 49 6.71 3.56 -7.65
CA ALA A 49 5.41 3.81 -7.03
C ALA A 49 4.38 4.29 -8.07
N ASN A 50 4.75 5.24 -8.93
CA ASN A 50 3.89 5.71 -10.00
C ASN A 50 3.53 4.59 -11.00
N TYR A 51 4.48 3.74 -11.37
CA TYR A 51 4.21 2.56 -12.19
C TYR A 51 3.17 1.63 -11.55
N LEU A 52 3.33 1.31 -10.26
CA LEU A 52 2.39 0.45 -9.53
C LEU A 52 1.00 1.08 -9.42
N VAL A 53 0.92 2.39 -9.18
CA VAL A 53 -0.34 3.15 -9.24
C VAL A 53 -1.02 3.00 -10.60
N CYS A 54 -0.28 3.14 -11.70
CA CYS A 54 -0.85 2.93 -13.04
C CYS A 54 -1.38 1.51 -13.24
N GLU A 55 -0.68 0.48 -12.76
CA GLU A 55 -1.14 -0.91 -12.87
C GLU A 55 -2.37 -1.20 -12.00
N ILE A 56 -2.49 -0.56 -10.84
CA ILE A 56 -3.71 -0.61 -10.01
C ILE A 56 -4.88 0.03 -10.75
N LEU A 57 -4.71 1.24 -11.28
CA LEU A 57 -5.76 1.97 -12.00
C LEU A 57 -6.23 1.25 -13.28
N ARG A 58 -5.33 0.50 -13.93
CA ARG A 58 -5.66 -0.38 -15.07
C ARG A 58 -6.36 -1.68 -14.66
N GLY A 59 -6.38 -2.00 -13.36
CA GLY A 59 -6.95 -3.23 -12.83
C GLY A 59 -6.03 -4.46 -12.96
N HIS A 60 -4.75 -4.27 -13.29
CA HIS A 60 -3.78 -5.35 -13.42
C HIS A 60 -3.15 -5.76 -12.07
N LEU A 61 -3.27 -4.90 -11.06
CA LEU A 61 -2.69 -5.12 -9.75
C LEU A 61 -3.71 -4.74 -8.67
N ASN A 62 -3.88 -5.61 -7.68
CA ASN A 62 -4.74 -5.33 -6.55
C ASN A 62 -4.07 -5.81 -5.25
N PHE A 63 -3.67 -4.86 -4.42
CA PHE A 63 -3.03 -5.13 -3.13
C PHE A 63 -4.04 -5.48 -2.05
N PHE A 64 -5.28 -4.97 -2.18
CA PHE A 64 -6.22 -4.93 -1.07
C PHE A 64 -7.55 -5.61 -1.39
N HIS A 65 -8.10 -6.31 -0.40
CA HIS A 65 -9.47 -6.77 -0.52
C HIS A 65 -10.43 -5.59 -0.25
N ARG A 66 -11.37 -5.31 -1.16
CA ARG A 66 -12.30 -4.16 -1.04
C ARG A 66 -13.08 -4.13 0.29
N SER A 67 -13.33 -5.30 0.89
CA SER A 67 -14.07 -5.39 2.15
C SER A 67 -13.23 -5.27 3.43
N ASN A 68 -11.90 -5.43 3.36
CA ASN A 68 -11.07 -5.41 4.57
C ASN A 68 -9.63 -5.01 4.27
N ILE A 69 -9.25 -3.79 4.65
CA ILE A 69 -7.86 -3.29 4.64
C ILE A 69 -7.40 -2.87 6.06
N THR A 70 -8.29 -2.91 7.04
CA THR A 70 -8.11 -2.25 8.34
C THR A 70 -6.87 -2.75 9.08
N ASP A 71 -6.56 -4.04 8.99
CA ASP A 71 -5.37 -4.61 9.65
C ASP A 71 -4.06 -4.10 9.01
N VAL A 72 -4.04 -3.93 7.68
CA VAL A 72 -2.89 -3.37 6.96
C VAL A 72 -2.71 -1.89 7.30
N LEU A 73 -3.80 -1.12 7.33
CA LEU A 73 -3.78 0.29 7.73
C LEU A 73 -3.20 0.46 9.15
N LYS A 74 -3.64 -0.35 10.10
CA LYS A 74 -3.14 -0.32 11.49
C LYS A 74 -1.66 -0.66 11.55
N ALA A 75 -1.24 -1.72 10.85
CA ALA A 75 0.16 -2.11 10.82
C ALA A 75 1.06 -1.06 10.17
N SER A 76 0.55 -0.32 9.17
CA SER A 76 1.32 0.73 8.49
C SER A 76 1.69 1.92 9.37
N LEU A 77 0.99 2.12 10.50
CA LEU A 77 1.32 3.19 11.44
C LEU A 77 2.71 3.02 12.08
N GLU A 78 3.20 1.78 12.17
CA GLU A 78 4.53 1.46 12.70
C GLU A 78 5.63 1.47 11.62
N TRP A 79 5.27 1.80 10.38
CA TRP A 79 6.25 1.88 9.28
C TRP A 79 6.92 3.25 9.27
N THR A 80 8.08 3.33 8.61
CA THR A 80 8.81 4.59 8.42
C THR A 80 8.00 5.58 7.58
N SER A 81 8.27 6.87 7.72
CA SER A 81 7.62 7.94 6.95
C SER A 81 7.60 7.68 5.44
N MET A 82 8.72 7.19 4.88
CA MET A 82 8.81 6.91 3.44
C MET A 82 7.94 5.71 3.04
N GLU A 83 7.94 4.65 3.85
CA GLU A 83 7.07 3.48 3.64
C GLU A 83 5.60 3.90 3.70
N GLN A 84 5.20 4.71 4.70
CA GLN A 84 3.84 5.25 4.81
C GLN A 84 3.47 6.13 3.62
N PHE A 85 4.38 7.00 3.17
CA PHE A 85 4.17 7.86 2.02
C PHE A 85 3.81 7.06 0.76
N PHE A 86 4.61 6.04 0.42
CA PHE A 86 4.33 5.19 -0.73
C PHE A 86 3.10 4.31 -0.53
N PHE A 87 2.92 3.77 0.68
CA PHE A 87 1.74 2.98 1.01
C PHE A 87 0.44 3.74 0.73
N TRP A 88 0.34 4.98 1.21
CA TRP A 88 -0.85 5.79 0.99
C TRP A 88 -1.08 6.14 -0.48
N GLN A 89 -0.04 6.32 -1.29
CA GLN A 89 -0.19 6.46 -2.75
C GLN A 89 -0.85 5.21 -3.37
N LEU A 90 -0.41 4.02 -2.97
CA LEU A 90 -1.00 2.76 -3.44
C LEU A 90 -2.44 2.60 -2.96
N VAL A 91 -2.72 2.92 -1.68
CA VAL A 91 -4.07 2.89 -1.11
C VAL A 91 -5.02 3.81 -1.86
N ASN A 92 -4.62 5.05 -2.14
CA ASN A 92 -5.45 6.04 -2.86
C ASN A 92 -5.75 5.62 -4.31
N ALA A 93 -4.91 4.80 -4.92
CA ALA A 93 -5.17 4.25 -6.25
C ALA A 93 -6.29 3.20 -6.25
N HIS A 94 -6.66 2.66 -5.08
CA HIS A 94 -7.77 1.73 -4.94
C HIS A 94 -9.07 2.45 -4.59
N GLU A 95 -10.17 1.99 -5.19
CA GLU A 95 -11.52 2.43 -4.84
C GLU A 95 -12.02 1.73 -3.55
N LEU A 96 -11.53 2.22 -2.41
CA LEU A 96 -11.90 1.69 -1.09
C LEU A 96 -12.98 2.58 -0.44
N PRO A 97 -14.00 1.99 0.21
CA PRO A 97 -15.04 2.77 0.87
C PRO A 97 -14.49 3.45 2.12
N THR A 98 -14.86 4.70 2.36
CA THR A 98 -14.39 5.52 3.49
C THR A 98 -14.53 4.84 4.85
N ARG A 99 -15.61 4.07 5.05
CA ARG A 99 -15.86 3.32 6.29
C ARG A 99 -14.67 2.46 6.73
N ASN A 100 -13.84 1.99 5.78
CA ASN A 100 -12.67 1.16 6.08
C ASN A 100 -11.57 1.94 6.82
N PHE A 101 -11.54 3.27 6.69
CA PHE A 101 -10.55 4.18 7.26
C PHE A 101 -10.98 4.77 8.60
N LEU A 102 -12.28 4.80 8.91
CA LEU A 102 -12.79 5.34 10.18
C LEU A 102 -12.15 4.73 11.44
N PRO A 103 -11.90 3.41 11.52
CA PRO A 103 -11.21 2.82 12.68
C PRO A 103 -9.79 3.35 12.91
N LEU A 104 -9.16 3.91 11.87
CA LEU A 104 -7.80 4.44 11.95
C LEU A 104 -7.76 5.81 12.63
N ILE A 105 -8.85 6.59 12.56
CA ILE A 105 -8.93 7.95 13.12
C ILE A 105 -8.63 7.97 14.62
N SER A 106 -9.11 6.98 15.38
CA SER A 106 -8.85 6.88 16.83
C SER A 106 -7.45 6.38 17.18
N LEU A 107 -6.67 5.92 16.19
CA LEU A 107 -5.36 5.30 16.39
C LEU A 107 -4.21 6.19 15.92
N VAL A 108 -4.49 7.14 15.01
CA VAL A 108 -3.45 8.05 14.50
C VAL A 108 -3.04 9.07 15.55
N ASN A 109 -1.75 9.38 15.55
CA ASN A 109 -1.16 10.45 16.34
C ASN A 109 -0.46 11.39 15.35
N ASP A 110 -0.76 12.68 15.41
CA ASP A 110 -0.27 13.71 14.48
C ASP A 110 1.25 13.82 14.44
N GLN A 111 1.92 13.67 15.59
CA GLN A 111 3.38 13.75 15.67
C GLN A 111 4.07 12.48 15.19
N LYS A 112 3.42 11.32 15.36
CA LYS A 112 4.00 10.01 14.98
C LYS A 112 3.64 9.56 13.58
N HIS A 113 2.44 9.89 13.10
CA HIS A 113 1.87 9.39 11.84
C HIS A 113 1.40 10.55 10.93
N PRO A 114 2.28 11.52 10.60
CA PRO A 114 1.87 12.70 9.82
C PRO A 114 1.36 12.32 8.42
N GLU A 115 1.91 11.28 7.79
CA GLU A 115 1.47 10.80 6.48
C GLU A 115 0.05 10.23 6.51
N ALA A 116 -0.27 9.42 7.53
CA ALA A 116 -1.61 8.89 7.73
C ALA A 116 -2.62 10.00 8.07
N CYS A 117 -2.24 10.95 8.95
CA CYS A 117 -3.09 12.08 9.30
C CYS A 117 -3.44 12.94 8.08
N LEU A 118 -2.44 13.28 7.25
CA LEU A 118 -2.67 14.05 6.03
C LEU A 118 -3.68 13.36 5.12
N HIS A 119 -3.52 12.05 4.89
CA HIS A 119 -4.40 11.30 4.01
C HIS A 119 -5.82 11.17 4.56
N LEU A 120 -5.98 10.92 5.86
CA LEU A 120 -7.30 10.90 6.49
C LEU A 120 -7.99 12.26 6.39
N LEU A 121 -7.27 13.37 6.59
CA LEU A 121 -7.82 14.71 6.43
C LEU A 121 -8.29 14.98 5.00
N LEU A 122 -7.47 14.63 4.00
CA LEU A 122 -7.83 14.80 2.58
C LEU A 122 -9.04 13.94 2.21
N LEU A 123 -9.11 12.70 2.70
CA LEU A 123 -10.24 11.81 2.48
C LEU A 123 -11.53 12.36 3.10
N LEU A 124 -11.47 12.88 4.33
CA LEU A 124 -12.62 13.51 4.99
C LEU A 124 -13.05 14.84 4.32
N GLN A 125 -12.10 15.60 3.75
CA GLN A 125 -12.42 16.82 2.99
C GLN A 125 -13.16 16.55 1.68
N LEU A 126 -12.93 15.38 1.09
CA LEU A 126 -13.55 14.96 -0.17
C LEU A 126 -14.89 14.26 0.02
N GLU A 127 -15.18 13.77 1.23
CA GLU A 127 -16.51 13.29 1.57
C GLU A 127 -17.53 14.43 1.62
N LYS A 128 -18.68 14.20 0.99
CA LYS A 128 -19.81 15.13 0.97
C LYS A 128 -20.81 14.80 2.07
#